data_AF-A0A2E9U574-F1
#
_entry.id   AF-A0A2E9U574-F1
#
_cell.length_a   1.000
_cell.length_b   1.000
_cell.length_c   1.000
_cell.angle_alpha   90.00
_cell.angle_beta   90.00
_cell.angle_gamma   90.00
#
_symmetry.space_group_name_H-M   'P 1'
#
loop_
_entity.id
_entity.type
_entity.pdbx_description
1 polymer ?
#
loop_
_entity_poly.entity_id
_entity_poly.type
_entity_poly.pdbx_seq_one_letter_code
_entity_poly.pdbx_strand_id
1 'polypeptide(L)'
;MMKGFKQVLTEAKEKVVFAFGRFNPPTTGHEKLINKVASVAGSSDYKIYPSFTKNPTKDPLPHALKIAYMRKMFPKHARKIVADQDATTAMAIATKLYDAGYKNLVMVAGSDRVKEFQKLLDTYNGVKGKPHGYYKFASINVVSAGDRDPDAEGVTGMSASKMRSAAASGDISAFKRGLPKGFKGAERLFKDVRKHMNIRDEKRWLGKMTDYEEFRDAYLTGKILHVGEMTKVGEILRRGTNYVTVLTEKNGYKKVWLKTLQEYMIEQVLNDE
;
A
#
# COMPACT_ATOMS: atom_id res chain seq x y z
N MET A 1 1.29 -19.38 48.12
CA MET A 1 2.70 -19.46 47.73
C MET A 1 2.90 -18.60 46.48
N MET A 2 3.61 -17.48 46.57
CA MET A 2 3.83 -16.60 45.41
C MET A 2 4.90 -17.22 44.51
N LYS A 3 4.57 -17.46 43.23
CA LYS A 3 5.51 -17.94 42.22
C LYS A 3 6.67 -16.94 42.07
N GLY A 4 7.91 -17.43 42.05
CA GLY A 4 9.09 -16.58 41.89
C GLY A 4 9.16 -15.91 40.52
N PHE A 5 9.74 -14.72 40.43
CA PHE A 5 9.81 -13.89 39.21
C PHE A 5 10.40 -14.63 37.99
N LYS A 6 11.38 -15.52 38.22
CA LYS A 6 11.90 -16.43 37.18
C LYS A 6 10.84 -17.44 36.74
N GLN A 7 10.09 -18.05 37.65
CA GLN A 7 9.04 -19.03 37.34
C GLN A 7 7.86 -18.43 36.55
N VAL A 8 7.62 -17.12 36.67
CA VAL A 8 6.68 -16.35 35.83
C VAL A 8 7.27 -16.07 34.43
N LEU A 9 8.59 -15.86 34.32
CA LEU A 9 9.30 -15.74 33.04
C LEU A 9 9.50 -17.08 32.33
N THR A 10 9.55 -18.19 33.09
CA THR A 10 9.73 -19.57 32.62
C THR A 10 8.42 -20.36 32.57
N GLU A 11 7.25 -19.74 32.81
CA GLU A 11 6.02 -20.27 32.22
C GLU A 11 6.26 -20.17 30.72
N ALA A 12 6.72 -21.29 30.16
CA ALA A 12 7.28 -21.38 28.84
C ALA A 12 6.34 -20.65 27.89
N LYS A 13 6.91 -19.97 26.89
CA LYS A 13 6.20 -19.50 25.71
C LYS A 13 5.48 -20.67 25.06
N GLU A 14 4.38 -21.12 25.63
CA GLU A 14 3.86 -22.46 25.37
C GLU A 14 3.12 -22.45 24.04
N LYS A 15 2.39 -21.36 23.81
CA LYS A 15 1.58 -21.14 22.62
C LYS A 15 1.80 -19.72 22.10
N VAL A 16 1.89 -19.60 20.78
CA VAL A 16 1.77 -18.32 20.07
C VAL A 16 0.71 -18.40 19.02
N VAL A 17 -0.07 -17.33 18.91
CA VAL A 17 -1.04 -17.15 17.84
C VAL A 17 -0.54 -16.07 16.88
N PHE A 18 -0.56 -16.31 15.59
CA PHE A 18 -0.17 -15.27 14.64
C PHE A 18 -1.11 -15.16 13.45
N ALA A 19 -1.13 -13.99 12.85
CA ALA A 19 -1.70 -13.78 11.53
C ALA A 19 -0.66 -13.14 10.61
N PHE A 20 -0.71 -13.53 9.34
CA PHE A 20 0.12 -13.00 8.28
C PHE A 20 -0.77 -12.47 7.16
N GLY A 21 -0.52 -11.24 6.70
CA GLY A 21 -1.40 -10.60 5.74
C GLY A 21 -0.78 -9.42 5.00
N ARG A 22 -1.43 -9.02 3.90
CA ARG A 22 -0.93 -7.94 3.04
C ARG A 22 -1.16 -6.54 3.62
N PHE A 23 -2.33 -6.33 4.24
CA PHE A 23 -2.74 -5.06 4.84
C PHE A 23 -2.51 -3.84 3.92
N ASN A 24 -2.98 -3.93 2.67
CA ASN A 24 -2.60 -3.02 1.58
C ASN A 24 -3.83 -2.38 0.88
N PRO A 25 -4.46 -1.32 1.43
CA PRO A 25 -4.20 -0.73 2.74
C PRO A 25 -4.85 -1.49 3.90
N PRO A 26 -4.49 -1.19 5.17
CA PRO A 26 -5.23 -1.70 6.34
C PRO A 26 -6.67 -1.16 6.35
N THR A 27 -7.60 -1.98 6.83
CA THR A 27 -9.05 -1.72 6.80
C THR A 27 -9.72 -2.21 8.08
N THR A 28 -10.95 -1.79 8.36
CA THR A 28 -11.80 -2.33 9.44
C THR A 28 -11.99 -3.85 9.36
N GLY A 29 -12.01 -4.42 8.16
CA GLY A 29 -12.02 -5.88 7.97
C GLY A 29 -10.78 -6.58 8.55
N HIS A 30 -9.62 -5.93 8.52
CA HIS A 30 -8.41 -6.45 9.16
C HIS A 30 -8.46 -6.35 10.68
N GLU A 31 -9.20 -5.40 11.24
CA GLU A 31 -9.43 -5.31 12.68
C GLU A 31 -10.12 -6.57 13.21
N LYS A 32 -11.12 -7.08 12.47
CA LYS A 32 -11.79 -8.35 12.82
C LYS A 32 -10.82 -9.53 12.89
N LEU A 33 -9.91 -9.63 11.91
CA LEU A 33 -8.86 -10.65 11.91
C LEU A 33 -7.96 -10.52 13.15
N ILE A 34 -7.49 -9.30 13.45
CA ILE A 34 -6.60 -9.04 14.59
C ILE A 34 -7.32 -9.32 15.93
N ASN A 35 -8.59 -8.95 16.04
CA ASN A 35 -9.41 -9.24 17.21
C ASN A 35 -9.61 -10.75 17.37
N LYS A 36 -9.83 -11.49 16.28
CA LYS A 36 -9.92 -12.95 16.31
C LYS A 36 -8.61 -13.59 16.75
N VAL A 37 -7.47 -13.11 16.26
CA VAL A 37 -6.14 -13.56 16.72
C VAL A 37 -6.00 -13.35 18.22
N ALA A 38 -6.33 -12.17 18.72
CA ALA A 38 -6.25 -11.86 20.15
C ALA A 38 -7.20 -12.77 20.98
N SER A 39 -8.41 -13.01 20.48
CA SER A 39 -9.39 -13.90 21.13
C SER A 39 -8.91 -15.36 21.17
N VAL A 40 -8.36 -15.88 20.07
CA VAL A 40 -7.81 -17.25 20.01
C VAL A 40 -6.55 -17.40 20.88
N ALA A 41 -5.81 -16.32 21.07
CA ALA A 41 -4.66 -16.30 21.96
C ALA A 41 -5.07 -16.35 23.43
N GLY A 42 -6.13 -15.65 23.82
CA GLY A 42 -6.51 -15.53 25.24
C GLY A 42 -5.39 -14.87 26.03
N SER A 43 -4.83 -15.59 27.00
CA SER A 43 -3.65 -15.16 27.77
C SER A 43 -2.31 -15.46 27.08
N SER A 44 -2.30 -16.27 26.02
CA SER A 44 -1.08 -16.59 25.27
C SER A 44 -0.59 -15.40 24.44
N ASP A 45 0.67 -15.43 24.02
CA ASP A 45 1.19 -14.36 23.17
C ASP A 45 0.59 -14.43 21.76
N TYR A 46 0.49 -13.27 21.11
CA TYR A 46 0.11 -13.21 19.71
C TYR A 46 0.86 -12.15 18.93
N LYS A 47 0.98 -12.35 17.63
CA LYS A 47 1.75 -11.49 16.73
C LYS A 47 1.04 -11.30 15.40
N ILE A 48 1.07 -10.07 14.88
CA ILE A 48 0.52 -9.73 13.57
C ILE A 48 1.68 -9.34 12.67
N TYR A 49 1.84 -10.05 11.56
CA TYR A 49 2.92 -9.87 10.61
C TYR A 49 2.39 -9.31 9.28
N PRO A 50 2.66 -8.02 8.98
CA PRO A 50 2.42 -7.47 7.66
C PRO A 50 3.43 -8.03 6.65
N SER A 51 2.98 -8.37 5.45
CA SER A 51 3.84 -8.88 4.39
C SER A 51 4.83 -7.84 3.89
N PHE A 52 5.90 -8.29 3.21
CA PHE A 52 6.84 -7.41 2.51
C PHE A 52 6.50 -7.21 1.03
N THR A 53 5.43 -7.84 0.55
CA THR A 53 5.00 -7.73 -0.85
C THR A 53 4.77 -6.28 -1.24
N LYS A 54 5.31 -5.91 -2.41
CA LYS A 54 5.17 -4.59 -3.02
C LYS A 54 4.77 -4.76 -4.48
N ASN A 55 3.64 -4.17 -4.85
CA ASN A 55 3.12 -4.15 -6.21
C ASN A 55 2.21 -2.93 -6.34
N PRO A 56 2.40 -2.03 -7.31
CA PRO A 56 1.59 -0.82 -7.41
C PRO A 56 0.08 -1.08 -7.39
N THR A 57 -0.40 -2.15 -8.01
CA THR A 57 -1.84 -2.46 -8.12
C THR A 57 -2.40 -3.21 -6.92
N LYS A 58 -1.66 -4.21 -6.42
CA LYS A 58 -2.14 -5.17 -5.39
C LYS A 58 -1.64 -4.83 -4.00
N ASP A 59 -0.43 -4.28 -3.91
CA ASP A 59 0.34 -4.09 -2.68
C ASP A 59 1.10 -2.75 -2.69
N PRO A 60 0.41 -1.60 -2.80
CA PRO A 60 1.07 -0.32 -3.03
C PRO A 60 1.90 0.15 -1.84
N LEU A 61 1.44 -0.04 -0.60
CA LEU A 61 2.13 0.52 0.56
C LEU A 61 3.41 -0.26 0.90
N PRO A 62 4.56 0.43 1.06
CA PRO A 62 5.76 -0.13 1.65
C PRO A 62 5.50 -0.66 3.06
N HIS A 63 6.28 -1.67 3.47
CA HIS A 63 6.15 -2.33 4.78
C HIS A 63 6.14 -1.35 5.97
N ALA A 64 7.05 -0.36 5.98
CA ALA A 64 7.11 0.63 7.06
C ALA A 64 5.82 1.45 7.19
N LEU A 65 5.24 1.88 6.06
CA LEU A 65 3.97 2.63 6.06
C LEU A 65 2.81 1.73 6.51
N LYS A 66 2.78 0.46 6.08
CA LYS A 66 1.77 -0.49 6.54
C LYS A 66 1.75 -0.61 8.06
N ILE A 67 2.91 -0.82 8.68
CA ILE A 67 3.02 -0.90 10.14
C ILE A 67 2.57 0.39 10.81
N ALA A 68 3.05 1.55 10.33
CA ALA A 68 2.69 2.83 10.90
C ALA A 68 1.18 3.05 10.89
N TYR A 69 0.53 2.74 9.76
CA TYR A 69 -0.93 2.85 9.63
C TYR A 69 -1.67 1.83 10.49
N MET A 70 -1.25 0.57 10.50
CA MET A 70 -1.87 -0.46 11.34
C MET A 70 -1.77 -0.12 12.82
N ARG A 71 -0.61 0.33 13.31
CA ARG A 71 -0.43 0.74 14.72
C ARG A 71 -1.31 1.94 15.09
N LYS A 72 -1.47 2.89 14.16
CA LYS A 72 -2.34 4.06 14.36
C LYS A 72 -3.83 3.72 14.31
N MET A 73 -4.23 2.78 13.44
CA MET A 73 -5.63 2.33 13.34
C MET A 73 -6.03 1.40 14.47
N PHE A 74 -5.12 0.54 14.92
CA PHE A 74 -5.38 -0.51 15.90
C PHE A 74 -4.49 -0.32 17.15
N PRO A 75 -4.65 0.78 17.90
CA PRO A 75 -3.75 1.12 19.01
C PRO A 75 -3.71 0.04 20.09
N LYS A 76 -4.83 -0.65 20.34
CA LYS A 76 -4.92 -1.80 21.27
C LYS A 76 -3.96 -2.94 20.92
N HIS A 77 -3.63 -3.10 19.63
CA HIS A 77 -2.79 -4.16 19.10
C HIS A 77 -1.42 -3.66 18.63
N ALA A 78 -1.11 -2.37 18.83
CA ALA A 78 0.08 -1.73 18.24
C ALA A 78 1.40 -2.45 18.59
N ARG A 79 1.53 -2.91 19.85
CA ARG A 79 2.72 -3.64 20.34
C ARG A 79 2.84 -5.06 19.76
N LYS A 80 1.75 -5.60 19.23
CA LYS A 80 1.66 -6.96 18.67
C LYS A 80 1.82 -6.95 17.15
N ILE A 81 1.78 -5.78 16.51
CA ILE A 81 2.13 -5.60 15.10
C ILE A 81 3.65 -5.55 14.98
N VAL A 82 4.20 -6.61 14.39
CA VAL A 82 5.64 -6.86 14.31
C VAL A 82 6.23 -6.15 13.09
N ALA A 83 7.39 -5.55 13.30
CA ALA A 83 8.21 -4.96 12.25
C ALA A 83 9.49 -5.78 12.13
N ASP A 84 9.50 -6.77 11.24
CA ASP A 84 10.60 -7.73 11.13
C ASP A 84 10.88 -8.06 9.67
N GLN A 85 12.04 -7.61 9.17
CA GLN A 85 12.41 -7.70 7.75
C GLN A 85 12.57 -9.12 7.22
N ASP A 86 12.86 -10.09 8.08
CA ASP A 86 13.04 -11.49 7.65
C ASP A 86 11.75 -12.31 7.82
N ALA A 87 10.68 -11.73 8.37
CA ALA A 87 9.35 -12.34 8.46
C ALA A 87 8.59 -12.26 7.12
N THR A 88 9.20 -12.76 6.06
CA THR A 88 8.71 -12.60 4.68
C THR A 88 7.65 -13.62 4.26
N THR A 89 7.64 -14.80 4.89
CA THR A 89 6.72 -15.91 4.62
C THR A 89 6.18 -16.53 5.91
N ALA A 90 5.08 -17.29 5.81
CA ALA A 90 4.54 -18.02 6.96
C ALA A 90 5.54 -19.00 7.59
N MET A 91 6.40 -19.63 6.77
CA MET A 91 7.44 -20.55 7.24
C MET A 91 8.61 -19.83 7.92
N ALA A 92 9.01 -18.66 7.40
CA ALA A 92 10.02 -17.83 8.04
C ALA A 92 9.52 -17.32 9.41
N ILE A 93 8.24 -16.95 9.50
CA ILE A 93 7.60 -16.59 10.76
C ILE A 93 7.57 -17.79 11.71
N ALA A 94 7.16 -18.98 11.23
CA ALA A 94 7.15 -20.20 12.03
C ALA A 94 8.54 -20.54 12.59
N THR A 95 9.59 -20.45 11.77
CA THR A 95 10.99 -20.61 12.18
C THR A 95 11.36 -19.64 13.31
N LYS A 96 11.11 -18.33 13.11
CA LYS A 96 11.41 -17.32 14.13
C LYS A 96 10.65 -17.53 15.45
N LEU A 97 9.40 -17.95 15.36
CA LEU A 97 8.59 -18.26 16.54
C LEU A 97 9.14 -19.51 17.25
N TYR A 98 9.57 -20.52 16.50
CA TYR A 98 10.21 -21.69 17.09
C TYR A 98 11.53 -21.31 17.79
N ASP A 99 12.39 -20.54 17.13
CA ASP A 99 13.65 -20.04 17.69
C ASP A 99 13.45 -19.15 18.93
N ALA A 100 12.30 -18.45 19.00
CA ALA A 100 11.91 -17.66 20.17
C ALA A 100 11.46 -18.52 21.38
N GLY A 101 11.39 -19.84 21.23
CA GLY A 101 11.08 -20.82 22.27
C GLY A 101 9.62 -21.28 22.30
N TYR A 102 8.81 -20.98 21.27
CA TYR A 102 7.41 -21.42 21.26
C TYR A 102 7.26 -22.91 20.97
N LYS A 103 6.41 -23.61 21.75
CA LYS A 103 6.15 -25.05 21.59
C LYS A 103 4.94 -25.37 20.72
N ASN A 104 3.90 -24.53 20.77
CA ASN A 104 2.66 -24.70 20.03
C ASN A 104 2.38 -23.47 19.15
N LEU A 105 1.99 -23.72 17.91
CA LEU A 105 1.75 -22.69 16.91
C LEU A 105 0.27 -22.68 16.52
N VAL A 106 -0.35 -21.51 16.56
CA VAL A 106 -1.66 -21.29 15.95
C VAL A 106 -1.59 -20.17 14.92
N MET A 107 -1.96 -20.45 13.68
CA MET A 107 -2.12 -19.44 12.65
C MET A 107 -3.60 -19.09 12.50
N VAL A 108 -3.94 -17.82 12.41
CA VAL A 108 -5.29 -17.39 11.99
C VAL A 108 -5.22 -16.87 10.56
N ALA A 109 -6.03 -17.47 9.68
CA ALA A 109 -6.04 -17.18 8.25
C ALA A 109 -7.48 -16.94 7.74
N GLY A 110 -7.61 -16.42 6.52
CA GLY A 110 -8.89 -16.42 5.80
C GLY A 110 -9.35 -17.87 5.53
N SER A 111 -10.66 -18.10 5.51
CA SER A 111 -11.26 -19.44 5.38
C SER A 111 -10.79 -20.19 4.14
N ASP A 112 -10.58 -19.49 3.03
CA ASP A 112 -10.11 -20.01 1.75
C ASP A 112 -8.69 -20.60 1.81
N ARG A 113 -7.85 -20.15 2.74
CA ARG A 113 -6.44 -20.56 2.82
C ARG A 113 -6.10 -21.44 4.02
N VAL A 114 -7.08 -21.79 4.86
CA VAL A 114 -6.84 -22.61 6.07
C VAL A 114 -6.18 -23.94 5.72
N LYS A 115 -6.75 -24.68 4.75
CA LYS A 115 -6.23 -26.00 4.34
C LYS A 115 -4.84 -25.92 3.72
N GLU A 116 -4.59 -24.89 2.91
CA GLU A 116 -3.30 -24.64 2.26
C GLU A 116 -2.21 -24.39 3.30
N PHE A 117 -2.46 -23.49 4.26
CA PHE A 117 -1.51 -23.16 5.31
C PHE A 117 -1.28 -24.30 6.29
N GLN A 118 -2.33 -25.06 6.64
CA GLN A 118 -2.19 -26.23 7.51
C GLN A 118 -1.25 -27.25 6.86
N LYS A 119 -1.54 -27.64 5.61
CA LYS A 119 -0.69 -28.57 4.85
C LYS A 119 0.74 -28.07 4.74
N LEU A 120 0.94 -26.79 4.41
CA LEU A 120 2.27 -26.19 4.29
C LEU A 120 3.05 -26.29 5.61
N LEU A 121 2.45 -25.87 6.72
CA LEU A 121 3.14 -25.83 7.99
C LEU A 121 3.45 -27.24 8.52
N ASP A 122 2.53 -28.18 8.36
CA ASP A 122 2.73 -29.57 8.78
C ASP A 122 3.79 -30.29 7.95
N THR A 123 3.77 -30.12 6.62
CA THR A 123 4.71 -30.78 5.69
C THR A 123 6.16 -30.51 6.05
N TYR A 124 6.47 -29.30 6.53
CA TYR A 124 7.83 -28.88 6.86
C TYR A 124 8.14 -28.90 8.36
N ASN A 125 7.22 -29.35 9.21
CA ASN A 125 7.46 -29.47 10.64
C ASN A 125 8.49 -30.56 10.94
N GLY A 126 9.65 -30.19 11.48
CA GLY A 126 10.77 -31.09 11.76
C GLY A 126 11.66 -31.41 10.56
N VAL A 127 11.40 -30.83 9.38
CA VAL A 127 12.20 -31.04 8.16
C VAL A 127 13.38 -30.07 8.10
N LYS A 128 14.58 -30.59 7.84
CA LYS A 128 15.82 -29.80 7.68
C LYS A 128 16.20 -29.68 6.21
N GLY A 129 16.40 -28.45 5.70
CA GLY A 129 17.05 -28.17 4.40
C GLY A 129 16.33 -27.19 3.46
N LYS A 130 17.08 -26.19 2.93
CA LYS A 130 16.72 -25.13 1.93
C LYS A 130 15.72 -24.04 2.41
N PRO A 131 15.56 -22.87 1.73
CA PRO A 131 15.56 -21.49 2.30
C PRO A 131 14.44 -21.11 3.29
N HIS A 132 13.58 -22.03 3.69
CA HIS A 132 12.41 -21.78 4.53
C HIS A 132 12.68 -21.79 6.05
N GLY A 133 13.87 -22.22 6.48
CA GLY A 133 14.24 -22.32 7.91
C GLY A 133 13.85 -23.66 8.54
N TYR A 134 14.04 -23.79 9.86
CA TYR A 134 13.73 -25.00 10.64
C TYR A 134 12.76 -24.68 11.78
N TYR A 135 11.72 -25.47 11.94
CA TYR A 135 10.88 -25.47 13.14
C TYR A 135 10.41 -26.88 13.47
N LYS A 136 10.13 -27.15 14.74
CA LYS A 136 9.55 -28.41 15.20
C LYS A 136 8.59 -28.18 16.36
N PHE A 137 7.39 -27.73 16.05
CA PHE A 137 6.34 -27.50 17.04
C PHE A 137 5.71 -28.83 17.50
N ALA A 138 5.28 -28.87 18.76
CA ALA A 138 4.52 -29.98 19.32
C ALA A 138 3.09 -30.04 18.76
N SER A 139 2.50 -28.88 18.46
CA SER A 139 1.24 -28.77 17.74
C SER A 139 1.23 -27.56 16.80
N ILE A 140 0.59 -27.74 15.64
CA ILE A 140 0.35 -26.70 14.64
C ILE A 140 -1.14 -26.71 14.30
N ASN A 141 -1.81 -25.58 14.50
CA ASN A 141 -3.22 -25.43 14.14
C ASN A 141 -3.42 -24.18 13.28
N VAL A 142 -4.22 -24.29 12.23
CA VAL A 142 -4.67 -23.15 11.42
C VAL A 142 -6.17 -22.95 11.61
N VAL A 143 -6.55 -21.79 12.13
CA VAL A 143 -7.93 -21.44 12.47
C VAL A 143 -8.45 -20.39 11.49
N SER A 144 -9.70 -20.54 11.06
CA SER A 144 -10.37 -19.54 10.24
C SER A 144 -10.68 -18.27 11.04
N ALA A 145 -10.47 -17.12 10.42
CA ALA A 145 -10.94 -15.84 10.91
C ALA A 145 -12.48 -15.69 10.86
N GLY A 146 -13.17 -16.65 10.25
CA GLY A 146 -14.60 -16.63 9.91
C GLY A 146 -14.82 -16.35 8.42
N ASP A 147 -15.95 -16.82 7.89
CA ASP A 147 -16.40 -16.45 6.55
C ASP A 147 -16.87 -14.99 6.53
N ARG A 148 -16.60 -14.31 5.41
CA ARG A 148 -17.21 -13.01 5.18
C ARG A 148 -18.68 -13.26 4.86
N ASP A 149 -19.57 -12.83 5.74
CA ASP A 149 -20.98 -12.73 5.44
C ASP A 149 -21.16 -11.81 4.21
N PRO A 150 -21.56 -12.34 3.04
CA PRO A 150 -21.74 -11.56 1.82
C PRO A 150 -22.86 -10.52 1.94
N ASP A 151 -23.81 -10.75 2.84
CA ASP A 151 -25.08 -10.02 2.96
C ASP A 151 -25.09 -9.04 4.14
N ALA A 152 -24.02 -8.97 4.93
CA ALA A 152 -23.92 -8.01 6.03
C ALA A 152 -23.80 -6.57 5.49
N GLU A 153 -24.93 -5.85 5.42
CA GLU A 153 -25.00 -4.43 5.15
C GLU A 153 -24.16 -3.63 6.18
N GLY A 154 -23.19 -2.87 5.68
CA GLY A 154 -22.33 -2.00 6.51
C GLY A 154 -20.83 -2.23 6.34
N VAL A 155 -20.05 -1.67 7.27
CA VAL A 155 -18.57 -1.55 7.31
C VAL A 155 -17.81 -2.88 7.04
N THR A 156 -18.52 -4.01 7.08
CA THR A 156 -18.14 -5.39 6.75
C THR A 156 -17.84 -5.64 5.28
N GLY A 157 -18.46 -4.90 4.36
CA GLY A 157 -18.27 -5.07 2.92
C GLY A 157 -16.99 -4.44 2.35
N MET A 158 -16.21 -3.70 3.16
CA MET A 158 -15.04 -2.98 2.66
C MET A 158 -13.76 -3.82 2.70
N SER A 159 -13.22 -4.11 1.51
CA SER A 159 -11.96 -4.83 1.33
C SER A 159 -10.84 -3.87 0.95
N ALA A 160 -9.59 -4.30 1.15
CA ALA A 160 -8.42 -3.56 0.68
C ALA A 160 -8.49 -3.28 -0.83
N SER A 161 -9.01 -4.22 -1.63
CA SER A 161 -9.20 -4.04 -3.06
C SER A 161 -10.19 -2.92 -3.37
N LYS A 162 -11.35 -2.88 -2.71
CA LYS A 162 -12.33 -1.79 -2.86
C LYS A 162 -11.73 -0.43 -2.47
N MET A 163 -10.91 -0.39 -1.41
CA MET A 163 -10.19 0.83 -1.03
C MET A 163 -9.15 1.26 -2.06
N ARG A 164 -8.43 0.32 -2.70
CA ARG A 164 -7.52 0.65 -3.81
C ARG A 164 -8.28 1.18 -5.03
N SER A 165 -9.44 0.60 -5.35
CA SER A 165 -10.32 1.13 -6.42
C SER A 165 -10.81 2.54 -6.11
N ALA A 166 -11.27 2.80 -4.89
CA ALA A 166 -11.67 4.15 -4.45
C ALA A 166 -10.49 5.13 -4.47
N ALA A 167 -9.31 4.67 -4.05
CA ALA A 167 -8.08 5.44 -4.18
C ALA A 167 -7.77 5.74 -5.65
N ALA A 168 -7.98 4.80 -6.57
CA ALA A 168 -7.74 5.01 -7.99
C ALA A 168 -8.71 6.01 -8.63
N SER A 169 -10.00 5.91 -8.32
CA SER A 169 -11.04 6.80 -8.83
C SER A 169 -11.06 8.19 -8.20
N GLY A 170 -10.24 8.45 -7.17
CA GLY A 170 -10.24 9.74 -6.48
C GLY A 170 -11.34 9.88 -5.40
N ASP A 171 -12.07 8.81 -5.11
CA ASP A 171 -13.20 8.82 -4.17
C ASP A 171 -12.75 8.62 -2.71
N ILE A 172 -12.37 9.74 -2.07
CA ILE A 172 -12.00 9.75 -0.65
C ILE A 172 -13.16 9.40 0.28
N SER A 173 -14.40 9.71 -0.11
CA SER A 173 -15.59 9.43 0.70
C SER A 173 -15.84 7.93 0.80
N ALA A 174 -15.77 7.21 -0.32
CA ALA A 174 -15.80 5.75 -0.33
C ALA A 174 -14.60 5.14 0.39
N PHE A 175 -13.41 5.71 0.23
CA PHE A 175 -12.21 5.25 0.92
C PHE A 175 -12.37 5.30 2.45
N LYS A 176 -12.90 6.40 2.99
CA LYS A 176 -13.11 6.60 4.43
C LYS A 176 -14.04 5.56 5.06
N ARG A 177 -15.00 5.01 4.31
CA ARG A 177 -15.91 3.95 4.79
C ARG A 177 -15.17 2.65 5.18
N GLY A 178 -13.95 2.44 4.70
CA GLY A 178 -13.10 1.29 5.05
C GLY A 178 -12.24 1.45 6.29
N LEU A 179 -12.29 2.61 6.94
CA LEU A 179 -11.43 2.98 8.04
C LEU A 179 -12.23 3.01 9.36
N PRO A 180 -11.56 2.77 10.51
CA PRO A 180 -12.21 2.92 11.81
C PRO A 180 -12.79 4.33 11.97
N LYS A 181 -13.95 4.44 12.62
CA LYS A 181 -14.57 5.73 12.94
C LYS A 181 -13.58 6.60 13.72
N GLY A 182 -13.41 7.85 13.31
CA GLY A 182 -12.50 8.80 13.96
C GLY A 182 -11.02 8.65 13.61
N PHE A 183 -10.65 7.80 12.64
CA PHE A 183 -9.27 7.70 12.17
C PHE A 183 -8.80 9.00 11.47
N LYS A 184 -8.01 9.81 12.19
CA LYS A 184 -7.49 11.11 11.72
C LYS A 184 -6.44 11.04 10.60
N GLY A 185 -6.10 9.86 10.08
CA GLY A 185 -5.06 9.66 9.07
C GLY A 185 -5.58 9.34 7.68
N ALA A 186 -6.88 9.46 7.43
CA ALA A 186 -7.54 8.97 6.23
C ALA A 186 -7.00 9.62 4.94
N GLU A 187 -6.86 10.95 4.95
CA GLU A 187 -6.38 11.76 3.84
C GLU A 187 -4.94 11.40 3.47
N ARG A 188 -4.09 11.24 4.50
CA ARG A 188 -2.68 10.88 4.31
C ARG A 188 -2.55 9.46 3.76
N LEU A 189 -3.31 8.51 4.31
CA LEU A 189 -3.33 7.14 3.82
C LEU A 189 -3.81 7.07 2.38
N PHE A 190 -4.88 7.79 2.04
CA PHE A 190 -5.41 7.87 0.69
C PHE A 190 -4.35 8.37 -0.31
N LYS A 191 -3.66 9.47 0.04
CA LYS A 191 -2.55 10.02 -0.75
C LYS A 191 -1.38 9.05 -0.87
N ASP A 192 -0.98 8.40 0.23
CA ASP A 192 0.11 7.42 0.22
C ASP A 192 -0.24 6.22 -0.66
N VAL A 193 -1.49 5.73 -0.61
CA VAL A 193 -1.95 4.66 -1.50
C VAL A 193 -1.84 5.11 -2.96
N ARG A 194 -2.43 6.26 -3.33
CA ARG A 194 -2.38 6.79 -4.70
C ARG A 194 -0.95 6.98 -5.20
N LYS A 195 -0.10 7.61 -4.39
CA LYS A 195 1.32 7.81 -4.66
C LYS A 195 2.02 6.49 -5.01
N HIS A 196 1.81 5.45 -4.21
CA HIS A 196 2.48 4.17 -4.44
C HIS A 196 1.76 3.24 -5.44
N MET A 197 0.53 3.59 -5.86
CA MET A 197 -0.11 3.05 -7.04
C MET A 197 0.39 3.70 -8.34
N ASN A 198 1.34 4.64 -8.25
CA ASN A 198 1.82 5.49 -9.35
C ASN A 198 0.71 6.31 -10.02
N ILE A 199 -0.36 6.61 -9.27
CA ILE A 199 -1.45 7.45 -9.74
C ILE A 199 -1.02 8.88 -9.51
N ARG A 200 -0.71 9.58 -10.60
CA ARG A 200 -0.44 11.01 -10.56
C ARG A 200 -1.75 11.69 -10.19
N ASP A 201 -1.72 12.50 -9.13
CA ASP A 201 -2.81 13.42 -8.86
C ASP A 201 -2.77 14.48 -9.98
N GLU A 202 -3.49 14.22 -11.07
CA GLU A 202 -3.61 15.15 -12.21
C GLU A 202 -4.09 16.55 -11.81
N LYS A 203 -4.52 16.79 -10.56
CA LYS A 203 -5.29 17.99 -10.21
C LYS A 203 -4.99 18.67 -8.87
N ARG A 204 -3.95 18.32 -8.09
CA ARG A 204 -3.88 18.88 -6.71
C ARG A 204 -2.54 19.18 -6.07
N TRP A 205 -1.41 19.09 -6.78
CA TRP A 205 -0.10 19.44 -6.19
C TRP A 205 0.60 20.67 -6.79
N LEU A 206 0.09 21.24 -7.88
CA LEU A 206 0.52 22.56 -8.32
C LEU A 206 -0.54 23.54 -7.80
N GLY A 207 -0.17 24.40 -6.85
CA GLY A 207 -0.99 25.56 -6.53
C GLY A 207 -1.29 26.30 -7.84
N LYS A 208 -2.54 26.77 -8.01
CA LYS A 208 -3.08 27.43 -9.23
C LYS A 208 -2.05 27.49 -10.37
N MET A 209 -2.07 26.50 -11.27
CA MET A 209 -1.16 26.53 -12.41
C MET A 209 -1.34 27.87 -13.10
N THR A 210 -0.25 28.60 -13.24
CA THR A 210 -0.28 29.77 -14.12
C THR A 210 -0.54 29.29 -15.55
N ASP A 211 -1.12 30.12 -16.40
CA ASP A 211 -1.37 29.77 -17.81
C ASP A 211 -0.11 29.21 -18.50
N TYR A 212 1.09 29.62 -18.03
CA TYR A 212 2.38 29.14 -18.52
C TYR A 212 2.65 27.68 -18.15
N GLU A 213 2.27 27.26 -16.95
CA GLU A 213 2.46 25.88 -16.48
C GLU A 213 1.52 24.93 -17.21
N GLU A 214 0.28 25.36 -17.52
CA GLU A 214 -0.66 24.57 -18.32
C GLU A 214 -0.18 24.42 -19.77
N PHE A 215 0.28 25.53 -20.36
CA PHE A 215 0.89 25.53 -21.68
C PHE A 215 2.13 24.62 -21.75
N ARG A 216 2.98 24.69 -20.72
CA ARG A 216 4.18 23.84 -20.64
C ARG A 216 3.84 22.37 -20.45
N ASP A 217 2.83 22.03 -19.65
CA ASP A 217 2.40 20.63 -19.46
C ASP A 217 1.79 20.05 -20.74
N ALA A 218 0.93 20.82 -21.42
CA ALA A 218 0.39 20.46 -22.73
C ALA A 218 1.52 20.25 -23.76
N TYR A 219 2.55 21.10 -23.73
CA TYR A 219 3.73 20.93 -24.57
C TYR A 219 4.51 19.67 -24.19
N LEU A 220 4.82 19.42 -22.93
CA LEU A 220 5.62 18.24 -22.51
C LEU A 220 4.87 16.92 -22.75
N THR A 221 3.55 16.93 -22.62
CA THR A 221 2.69 15.77 -22.92
C THR A 221 2.42 15.58 -24.41
N GLY A 222 2.88 16.52 -25.25
CA GLY A 222 2.78 16.42 -26.70
C GLY A 222 1.37 16.60 -27.24
N LYS A 223 0.55 17.42 -26.57
CA LYS A 223 -0.80 17.79 -27.00
C LYS A 223 -0.84 19.03 -27.90
N ILE A 224 0.24 19.83 -27.90
CA ILE A 224 0.38 21.07 -28.67
C ILE A 224 1.79 21.17 -29.29
N LEU A 225 1.95 22.05 -30.30
CA LEU A 225 3.22 22.39 -30.94
C LEU A 225 3.92 21.14 -31.50
N HIS A 226 3.23 20.44 -32.37
CA HIS A 226 3.71 19.24 -33.04
C HIS A 226 4.78 19.58 -34.08
N VAL A 227 5.68 18.63 -34.36
CA VAL A 227 6.67 18.80 -35.44
C VAL A 227 5.93 18.80 -36.78
N GLY A 228 6.22 19.80 -37.62
CA GLY A 228 5.52 20.08 -38.88
C GLY A 228 4.31 21.01 -38.73
N GLU A 229 3.96 21.44 -37.51
CA GLU A 229 2.87 22.40 -37.29
C GLU A 229 3.34 23.81 -37.64
N MET A 230 2.54 24.51 -38.46
CA MET A 230 2.78 25.90 -38.85
C MET A 230 2.30 26.84 -37.75
N THR A 231 3.23 27.59 -37.16
CA THR A 231 2.92 28.65 -36.20
C THR A 231 3.22 30.02 -36.78
N LYS A 232 2.76 31.12 -36.17
CA LYS A 232 3.09 32.48 -36.64
C LYS A 232 4.60 32.79 -36.64
N VAL A 233 5.40 32.06 -35.86
CA VAL A 233 6.87 32.23 -35.83
C VAL A 233 7.61 31.31 -36.81
N GLY A 234 6.89 30.46 -37.55
CA GLY A 234 7.44 29.50 -38.51
C GLY A 234 6.97 28.06 -38.30
N GLU A 235 7.43 27.16 -39.16
CA GLU A 235 7.15 25.72 -39.07
C GLU A 235 7.99 25.07 -37.96
N ILE A 236 7.38 24.28 -37.08
CA ILE A 236 8.11 23.60 -36.00
C ILE A 236 8.93 22.44 -36.57
N LEU A 237 10.26 22.57 -36.60
CA LEU A 237 11.17 21.53 -37.06
C LEU A 237 11.56 20.57 -35.93
N ARG A 238 11.73 21.08 -34.71
CA ARG A 238 12.21 20.29 -33.57
C ARG A 238 11.71 20.80 -32.24
N ARG A 239 11.37 19.84 -31.35
CA ARG A 239 10.98 20.08 -29.97
C ARG A 239 12.16 19.87 -29.03
N GLY A 240 12.45 20.85 -28.19
CA GLY A 240 13.41 20.78 -27.09
C GLY A 240 12.68 20.67 -25.74
N THR A 241 13.39 20.65 -24.62
CA THR A 241 12.77 20.46 -23.31
C THR A 241 11.88 21.64 -22.88
N ASN A 242 12.22 22.88 -23.27
CA ASN A 242 11.46 24.10 -22.95
C ASN A 242 11.44 25.10 -24.13
N TYR A 243 11.66 24.64 -25.36
CA TYR A 243 11.73 25.49 -26.55
C TYR A 243 11.40 24.69 -27.80
N VAL A 244 11.01 25.37 -28.88
CA VAL A 244 10.90 24.79 -30.22
C VAL A 244 11.90 25.46 -31.16
N THR A 245 12.34 24.73 -32.18
CA THR A 245 13.11 25.29 -33.29
C THR A 245 12.16 25.43 -34.46
N VAL A 246 12.02 26.65 -34.98
CA VAL A 246 11.10 26.96 -36.07
C VAL A 246 11.86 27.39 -37.32
N LEU A 247 11.33 27.03 -38.48
CA LEU A 247 11.81 27.45 -39.79
C LEU A 247 11.08 28.73 -40.21
N THR A 248 11.85 29.81 -40.42
CA THR A 248 11.30 31.11 -40.84
C THR A 248 11.35 31.26 -42.37
N GLU A 249 10.46 32.09 -42.94
CA GLU A 249 10.36 32.33 -44.40
C GLU A 249 11.67 32.80 -45.06
N LYS A 250 12.62 33.34 -44.28
CA LYS A 250 13.96 33.71 -44.76
C LYS A 250 14.99 32.57 -44.72
N ASN A 251 14.54 31.31 -44.68
CA ASN A 251 15.37 30.09 -44.62
C ASN A 251 16.31 29.98 -43.40
N GLY A 252 16.06 30.76 -42.34
CA GLY A 252 16.80 30.70 -41.08
C GLY A 252 16.06 29.85 -40.04
N TYR A 253 16.80 29.04 -39.27
CA TYR A 253 16.27 28.36 -38.09
C TYR A 253 16.36 29.28 -36.87
N LYS A 254 15.27 29.39 -36.12
CA LYS A 254 15.23 30.20 -34.89
C LYS A 254 14.78 29.35 -33.71
N LYS A 255 15.49 29.47 -32.59
CA LYS A 255 15.10 28.87 -31.32
C LYS A 255 14.13 29.81 -30.59
N VAL A 256 12.93 29.32 -30.29
CA VAL A 256 11.89 30.09 -29.60
C VAL A 256 11.49 29.37 -28.31
N TRP A 257 11.55 30.09 -27.20
CA TRP A 257 11.21 29.55 -25.87
C TRP A 257 9.69 29.50 -25.68
N LEU A 258 9.21 28.52 -24.90
CA LEU A 258 7.77 28.34 -24.66
C LEU A 258 7.10 29.55 -24.03
N LYS A 259 7.82 30.28 -23.16
CA LYS A 259 7.28 31.48 -22.50
C LYS A 259 6.91 32.56 -23.50
N THR A 260 7.80 32.81 -24.47
CA THR A 260 7.60 33.78 -25.55
C THR A 260 6.47 33.34 -26.49
N LEU A 261 6.36 32.04 -26.78
CA LEU A 261 5.25 31.52 -27.60
C LEU A 261 3.89 31.70 -26.93
N GLN A 262 3.83 31.49 -25.62
CA GLN A 262 2.61 31.68 -24.86
C GLN A 262 2.18 33.15 -24.88
N GLU A 263 3.11 34.10 -24.69
CA GLU A 263 2.85 35.55 -24.78
C GLU A 263 2.24 35.90 -26.14
N TYR A 264 2.80 35.39 -27.25
CA TYR A 264 2.24 35.58 -28.60
C TYR A 264 0.88 34.91 -28.86
N MET A 265 0.51 33.90 -28.09
CA MET A 265 -0.80 33.25 -28.17
C MET A 265 -1.86 33.98 -27.35
N ILE A 266 -1.47 34.56 -26.21
CA ILE A 266 -2.35 35.38 -25.36
C ILE A 266 -2.69 36.72 -26.03
N GLU A 267 -1.71 37.37 -26.67
CA GLU A 267 -1.94 38.60 -27.44
C GLU A 267 -2.91 38.41 -28.61
N GLN A 268 -3.16 37.18 -29.09
CA GLN A 268 -4.14 36.93 -30.14
C GLN A 268 -5.57 36.89 -29.63
N VAL A 269 -5.80 36.24 -28.49
CA VAL A 269 -7.14 36.15 -27.89
C VAL A 269 -7.67 37.54 -27.51
N LEU A 270 -6.79 38.46 -27.11
CA LEU A 270 -7.16 39.84 -26.76
C LEU A 270 -7.30 40.79 -27.95
N ASN A 271 -6.80 40.43 -29.14
CA ASN A 271 -6.90 41.26 -30.35
C ASN A 271 -7.94 40.74 -31.35
N ASP A 272 -8.50 39.55 -31.12
CA ASP A 272 -9.58 38.95 -31.90
C ASP A 272 -10.96 39.06 -31.19
N GLU A 273 -11.06 39.76 -30.05
CA GLU A 273 -12.31 40.25 -29.43
C GLU A 273 -12.57 41.73 -29.80
#